data_AF-A0A7S2HS44-F1
#
_entry.id   AF-A0A7S2HS44-F1
#
_cell.length_a   1.000
_cell.length_b   1.000
_cell.length_c   1.000
_cell.angle_alpha   90.00
_cell.angle_beta   90.00
_cell.angle_gamma   90.00
#
_symmetry.space_group_name_H-M   'P 1'
#
loop_
_entity.id
_entity.type
_entity.pdbx_description
1 polymer ?
#
loop_
_entity_poly.entity_id
_entity_poly.type
_entity_poly.pdbx_seq_one_letter_code
_entity_poly.pdbx_strand_id
1 'polypeptide(L)'
;GRRCVPLSAFEDTRSSHNRRLAKLGQPPLHLEEMVAARLYTGPLYTKYNGVLRGNLDLTRHNLYTTTLICINSAIIKLAHLTEAVRIYRGISGGVLPPSFWSANEFKVKGAVDTAFISTTTNREVAM
;
A
#
# COMPACT_ATOMS: atom_id res chain seq x y z
N GLY A 1 18.23 -3.82 10.85
CA GLY A 1 17.74 -3.24 9.59
C GLY A 1 17.55 -4.33 8.56
N ARG A 2 16.66 -4.16 7.56
CA ARG A 2 16.50 -5.13 6.46
C ARG A 2 17.82 -5.26 5.68
N ARG A 3 18.26 -6.48 5.41
CA ARG A 3 19.48 -6.78 4.63
C ARG A 3 19.25 -6.41 3.16
N CYS A 4 20.26 -5.83 2.50
CA CYS A 4 20.23 -5.68 1.06
C CYS A 4 20.22 -7.07 0.42
N VAL A 5 19.32 -7.28 -0.52
CA VAL A 5 19.08 -8.58 -1.17
C VAL A 5 18.94 -8.33 -2.67
N PRO A 6 19.58 -9.15 -3.51
CA PRO A 6 19.57 -8.96 -4.95
C PRO A 6 18.17 -9.13 -5.54
N LEU A 7 17.91 -8.53 -6.70
CA LEU A 7 16.60 -8.64 -7.37
C LEU A 7 16.27 -10.08 -7.76
N SER A 8 17.29 -10.89 -8.09
CA SER A 8 17.14 -12.31 -8.39
C SER A 8 16.51 -13.11 -7.26
N ALA A 9 16.68 -12.68 -6.00
CA ALA A 9 16.05 -13.32 -4.85
C ALA A 9 14.50 -13.24 -4.85
N PHE A 10 13.92 -12.41 -5.73
CA PHE A 10 12.46 -12.25 -5.85
C PHE A 10 11.89 -12.84 -7.13
N GLU A 11 12.72 -13.35 -8.04
CA GLU A 11 12.27 -13.85 -9.34
C GLU A 11 11.31 -15.03 -9.19
N ASP A 12 11.62 -15.98 -8.29
CA ASP A 12 10.75 -17.13 -8.02
C ASP A 12 9.40 -16.70 -7.45
N THR A 13 9.44 -15.76 -6.51
CA THR A 13 8.21 -15.21 -5.89
C THR A 13 7.37 -14.49 -6.94
N ARG A 14 7.97 -13.62 -7.76
CA ARG A 14 7.28 -12.90 -8.83
C ARG A 14 6.71 -13.87 -9.87
N SER A 15 7.47 -14.89 -10.26
CA SER A 15 7.04 -15.91 -11.21
C SER A 15 5.87 -16.73 -10.68
N SER A 16 5.88 -17.05 -9.38
CA SER A 16 4.76 -17.71 -8.70
C SER A 16 3.48 -16.86 -8.74
N HIS A 17 3.57 -15.56 -8.41
CA HIS A 17 2.43 -14.65 -8.53
C HIS A 17 1.94 -14.53 -9.97
N ASN A 18 2.84 -14.41 -10.95
CA ASN A 18 2.48 -14.30 -12.37
C ASN A 18 1.76 -15.54 -12.90
N ARG A 19 2.15 -16.74 -12.47
CA ARG A 19 1.41 -17.97 -12.80
C ARG A 19 -0.02 -17.94 -12.25
N ARG A 20 -0.21 -17.41 -11.03
CA ARG A 20 -1.54 -17.28 -10.42
C ARG A 20 -2.39 -16.21 -11.12
N LEU A 21 -1.80 -15.06 -11.46
CA LEU A 21 -2.46 -14.00 -12.23
C LEU A 21 -2.91 -14.49 -13.60
N ALA A 22 -2.07 -15.25 -14.31
CA ALA A 22 -2.39 -15.83 -15.60
C ALA A 22 -3.62 -16.75 -15.54
N LYS A 23 -3.77 -17.56 -14.47
CA LYS A 23 -4.96 -18.40 -14.25
C LYS A 23 -6.25 -17.60 -14.09
N LEU A 24 -6.16 -16.34 -13.68
CA LEU A 24 -7.29 -15.40 -13.51
C LEU A 24 -7.45 -14.46 -14.70
N GLY A 25 -6.72 -14.67 -15.81
CA GLY A 25 -6.75 -13.79 -16.98
C GLY A 25 -6.15 -12.40 -16.73
N GLN A 26 -5.36 -12.24 -15.66
CA GLN A 26 -4.77 -10.96 -15.28
C GLN A 26 -3.37 -10.76 -15.89
N PRO A 27 -2.97 -9.51 -16.19
CA PRO A 27 -1.62 -9.22 -16.67
C PRO A 27 -0.56 -9.56 -15.61
N PRO A 28 0.68 -9.91 -16.03
CA PRO A 28 1.74 -10.25 -15.09
C PRO A 28 2.19 -9.04 -14.28
N LEU A 29 2.73 -9.30 -13.08
CA LEU A 29 3.48 -8.33 -12.30
C LEU A 29 4.86 -8.09 -12.93
N HIS A 30 5.12 -6.84 -13.28
CA HIS A 30 6.38 -6.37 -13.83
C HIS A 30 7.42 -6.19 -12.72
N LEU A 31 8.70 -6.08 -13.11
CA LEU A 31 9.79 -5.95 -12.13
C LEU A 31 9.68 -4.63 -11.36
N GLU A 32 9.33 -3.55 -12.05
CA GLU A 32 9.21 -2.19 -11.52
C GLU A 32 8.07 -2.10 -10.49
N GLU A 33 6.96 -2.78 -10.75
CA GLU A 33 5.80 -2.90 -9.84
C GLU A 33 6.19 -3.61 -8.55
N MET A 34 6.94 -4.72 -8.67
CA MET A 34 7.47 -5.45 -7.51
C MET A 34 8.46 -4.60 -6.71
N VAL A 35 9.37 -3.90 -7.38
CA VAL A 35 10.35 -3.00 -6.72
C VAL A 35 9.62 -1.88 -6.00
N ALA A 36 8.64 -1.24 -6.63
CA ALA A 36 7.89 -0.15 -6.04
C ALA A 36 7.06 -0.60 -4.83
N ALA A 37 6.41 -1.77 -4.91
CA ALA A 37 5.70 -2.37 -3.77
C ALA A 37 6.64 -2.69 -2.59
N ARG A 38 7.86 -3.17 -2.87
CA ARG A 38 8.89 -3.39 -1.83
C ARG A 38 9.41 -2.09 -1.22
N LEU A 39 9.58 -1.04 -2.01
CA LEU A 39 9.95 0.28 -1.51
C LEU A 39 8.85 0.85 -0.59
N TYR A 40 7.59 0.72 -0.99
CA TYR A 40 6.43 1.14 -0.20
C TYR A 40 6.39 0.42 1.15
N THR A 41 6.40 -0.92 1.14
CA THR A 41 6.39 -1.74 2.38
C THR A 41 7.70 -1.66 3.19
N GLY A 42 8.70 -0.95 2.67
CA GLY A 42 9.93 -0.60 3.34
C GLY A 42 9.91 0.82 3.89
N PRO A 43 10.97 1.61 3.71
CA PRO A 43 11.09 2.92 4.34
C PRO A 43 10.28 4.03 3.63
N LEU A 44 9.78 3.80 2.40
CA LEU A 44 9.25 4.89 1.58
C LEU A 44 7.75 5.14 1.73
N TYR A 45 6.97 4.32 2.45
CA TYR A 45 5.55 4.61 2.69
C TYR A 45 5.34 6.02 3.26
N THR A 46 6.23 6.49 4.14
CA THR A 46 6.16 7.83 4.73
C THR A 46 6.21 8.93 3.68
N LYS A 47 7.10 8.80 2.68
CA LYS A 47 7.24 9.78 1.60
C LYS A 47 6.10 9.67 0.60
N TYR A 48 5.77 8.46 0.17
CA TYR A 48 4.68 8.23 -0.80
C TYR A 48 3.34 8.71 -0.26
N ASN A 49 3.00 8.34 0.97
CA ASN A 49 1.76 8.80 1.60
C ASN A 49 1.81 10.29 1.94
N GLY A 50 3.01 10.85 2.17
CA GLY A 50 3.21 12.29 2.31
C GLY A 50 2.77 13.06 1.07
N VAL A 51 3.24 12.67 -0.12
CA VAL A 51 2.80 13.27 -1.39
C VAL A 51 1.30 13.14 -1.57
N LEU A 52 0.74 11.94 -1.39
CA LEU A 52 -0.69 11.70 -1.61
C LEU A 52 -1.59 12.45 -0.60
N ARG A 53 -1.07 12.81 0.57
CA ARG A 53 -1.77 13.64 1.57
C ARG A 53 -1.41 15.13 1.46
N GLY A 54 -0.67 15.55 0.43
CA GLY A 54 -0.33 16.95 0.16
C GLY A 54 0.83 17.52 0.98
N ASN A 55 1.60 16.69 1.70
CA ASN A 55 2.79 17.12 2.43
C ASN A 55 4.04 17.05 1.54
N LEU A 56 4.22 18.05 0.68
CA LEU A 56 5.31 18.12 -0.30
C LEU A 56 6.66 18.52 0.32
N ASP A 57 6.66 19.19 1.48
CA ASP A 57 7.90 19.56 2.17
C ASP A 57 8.66 18.32 2.67
N LEU A 58 7.92 17.32 3.17
CA LEU A 58 8.47 16.02 3.58
C LEU A 58 9.26 15.33 2.45
N THR A 59 8.88 15.59 1.19
CA THR A 59 9.49 14.98 0.01
C THR A 59 10.42 15.90 -0.75
N ARG A 60 10.68 17.12 -0.24
CA ARG A 60 11.41 18.17 -0.95
C ARG A 60 10.83 18.40 -2.35
N HIS A 61 9.50 18.45 -2.45
CA HIS A 61 8.74 18.63 -3.68
C HIS A 61 8.90 17.51 -4.73
N ASN A 62 9.52 16.37 -4.37
CA ASN A 62 9.51 15.20 -5.24
C ASN A 62 8.13 14.54 -5.20
N LEU A 63 7.53 14.36 -6.38
CA LEU A 63 6.18 13.80 -6.52
C LEU A 63 6.17 12.28 -6.60
N TYR A 64 7.31 11.63 -6.81
CA TYR A 64 7.42 10.16 -6.91
C TYR A 64 6.46 9.51 -7.93
N THR A 65 6.04 10.26 -8.96
CA THR A 65 4.94 9.92 -9.87
C THR A 65 5.06 8.51 -10.45
N THR A 66 6.21 8.16 -11.04
CA THR A 66 6.43 6.84 -11.66
C THR A 66 6.30 5.72 -10.64
N THR A 67 6.92 5.85 -9.47
CA THR A 67 6.83 4.83 -8.42
C THR A 67 5.43 4.70 -7.83
N LEU A 68 4.68 5.81 -7.68
CA LEU A 68 3.29 5.79 -7.23
C LEU A 68 2.39 5.05 -8.23
N ILE A 69 2.57 5.29 -9.53
CA ILE A 69 1.86 4.55 -10.59
C ILE A 69 2.19 3.05 -10.54
N CYS A 70 3.47 2.69 -10.39
CA CYS A 70 3.88 1.29 -10.24
C CYS A 70 3.27 0.62 -8.99
N ILE A 71 3.20 1.34 -7.85
CA ILE A 71 2.55 0.82 -6.63
C ILE A 71 1.06 0.59 -6.88
N ASN A 72 0.36 1.56 -7.48
CA ASN A 72 -1.06 1.43 -7.79
C ASN A 72 -1.33 0.23 -8.71
N SER A 73 -0.54 0.09 -9.77
CA SER A 73 -0.63 -1.06 -10.69
C SER A 73 -0.38 -2.39 -9.98
N ALA A 74 0.65 -2.46 -9.11
CA ALA A 74 0.92 -3.64 -8.30
C ALA A 74 -0.27 -4.02 -7.40
N ILE A 75 -0.88 -3.04 -6.72
CA ILE A 75 -2.03 -3.25 -5.84
C ILE A 75 -3.21 -3.82 -6.64
N ILE A 76 -3.56 -3.21 -7.77
CA ILE A 76 -4.70 -3.66 -8.60
C ILE A 76 -4.48 -5.10 -9.08
N LYS A 77 -3.29 -5.44 -9.57
CA LYS A 77 -2.98 -6.80 -10.01
C LYS A 77 -3.04 -7.79 -8.85
N LEU A 78 -2.35 -7.50 -7.75
CA LEU A 78 -2.27 -8.40 -6.59
C LEU A 78 -3.60 -8.54 -5.84
N ALA A 79 -4.51 -7.56 -5.92
CA ALA A 79 -5.84 -7.63 -5.30
C ALA A 79 -6.66 -8.84 -5.81
N HIS A 80 -6.42 -9.30 -7.05
CA HIS A 80 -7.05 -10.50 -7.58
C HIS A 80 -6.57 -11.79 -6.90
N LEU A 81 -5.41 -11.75 -6.23
CA LEU A 81 -4.82 -12.88 -5.52
C LEU A 81 -5.09 -12.86 -4.02
N THR A 82 -5.70 -11.78 -3.51
CA THR A 82 -5.99 -11.60 -2.08
C THR A 82 -7.40 -12.06 -1.76
N GLU A 83 -7.56 -12.73 -0.63
CA GLU A 83 -8.87 -13.11 -0.09
C GLU A 83 -9.36 -12.05 0.90
N ALA A 84 -10.68 -11.87 0.98
CA ALA A 84 -11.28 -10.98 1.95
C ALA A 84 -11.06 -11.54 3.36
N VAL A 85 -10.26 -10.85 4.16
CA VAL A 85 -9.90 -11.24 5.53
C VAL A 85 -9.97 -10.05 6.48
N ARG A 86 -10.06 -10.34 7.78
CA ARG A 86 -9.94 -9.31 8.81
C ARG A 86 -8.49 -8.80 8.87
N ILE A 87 -8.36 -7.48 8.83
CA ILE A 87 -7.08 -6.77 8.90
C ILE A 87 -7.14 -5.68 9.97
N TYR A 88 -5.97 -5.30 10.47
CA TYR A 88 -5.79 -4.34 11.54
C TYR A 88 -4.79 -3.26 11.10
N ARG A 89 -4.98 -2.05 11.64
CA ARG A 89 -4.08 -0.92 11.46
C ARG A 89 -4.11 -0.07 12.72
N GLY A 90 -2.94 0.14 13.32
CA GLY A 90 -2.74 1.11 14.39
C GLY A 90 -2.43 2.50 13.82
N ILE A 91 -2.97 3.52 14.46
CA ILE A 91 -2.58 4.92 14.24
C ILE A 91 -2.42 5.54 15.63
N SER A 92 -1.23 6.10 15.90
CA SER A 92 -0.91 6.79 17.16
C SER A 92 -0.67 8.28 16.91
N GLY A 93 -0.83 9.11 17.94
CA GLY A 93 -0.42 10.53 17.90
C GLY A 93 -1.44 11.49 17.29
N GLY A 94 -2.72 11.13 17.26
CA GLY A 94 -3.79 12.02 16.77
C GLY A 94 -5.16 11.67 17.33
N VAL A 95 -6.11 12.58 17.17
CA VAL A 95 -7.53 12.39 17.49
C VAL A 95 -8.27 12.20 16.17
N LEU A 96 -9.15 11.20 16.11
CA LEU A 96 -9.99 11.00 14.93
C LEU A 96 -10.93 12.21 14.75
N PRO A 97 -11.13 12.69 13.51
CA PRO A 97 -11.99 13.83 13.26
C PRO A 97 -13.44 13.55 13.68
N PRO A 98 -14.26 14.59 13.96
CA PRO A 98 -15.65 14.45 14.39
C PRO A 98 -16.51 13.57 13.48
N SER A 99 -16.18 13.47 12.20
CA SER A 99 -16.87 12.62 11.22
C SER A 99 -16.83 11.12 11.56
N PHE A 100 -15.94 10.67 12.44
CA PHE A 100 -15.95 9.30 12.95
C PHE A 100 -17.01 9.07 14.04
N TRP A 101 -17.51 10.14 14.66
CA TRP A 101 -18.45 10.06 15.79
C TRP A 101 -19.86 10.49 15.37
N SER A 102 -19.96 11.52 14.53
CA SER A 102 -21.21 12.10 14.03
C SER A 102 -21.45 11.69 12.57
N ALA A 103 -22.65 11.18 12.28
CA ALA A 103 -22.99 10.74 10.94
C ALA A 103 -23.30 11.93 10.01
N ASN A 104 -22.89 11.84 8.75
CA ASN A 104 -23.25 12.82 7.73
C ASN A 104 -24.72 12.67 7.28
N GLU A 105 -25.15 13.47 6.29
CA GLU A 105 -26.51 13.43 5.73
C GLU A 105 -26.91 12.04 5.18
N PHE A 106 -25.93 11.25 4.72
CA PHE A 106 -26.09 9.88 4.24
C PHE A 106 -25.99 8.83 5.36
N LYS A 107 -26.00 9.24 6.63
CA LYS A 107 -25.85 8.36 7.81
C LYS A 107 -24.51 7.61 7.88
N VAL A 108 -23.48 8.09 7.19
CA VAL A 108 -22.13 7.51 7.18
C VAL A 108 -21.24 8.21 8.21
N LYS A 109 -20.41 7.42 8.90
CA LYS A 109 -19.33 7.89 9.79
C LYS A 109 -17.99 7.41 9.25
N GLY A 110 -16.96 8.25 9.29
CA GLY A 110 -15.60 7.92 8.90
C GLY A 110 -14.87 9.05 8.17
N ALA A 111 -13.83 8.69 7.43
CA ALA A 111 -13.08 9.60 6.57
C ALA A 111 -12.49 8.85 5.38
N VAL A 112 -12.07 9.62 4.37
CA VAL A 112 -11.32 9.13 3.22
C VAL A 112 -9.83 9.36 3.47
N ASP A 113 -9.02 8.32 3.36
CA ASP A 113 -7.55 8.47 3.26
C ASP A 113 -7.20 8.58 1.78
N THR A 114 -6.53 9.66 1.40
CA THR A 114 -6.11 9.90 0.02
C THR A 114 -4.88 9.07 -0.36
N ALA A 115 -4.22 8.44 0.62
CA ALA A 115 -3.04 7.63 0.42
C ALA A 115 -3.31 6.12 0.55
N PHE A 116 -2.29 5.31 0.28
CA PHE A 116 -2.35 3.88 0.47
C PHE A 116 -2.42 3.51 1.97
N ILE A 117 -3.24 2.50 2.29
CA ILE A 117 -3.48 2.06 3.67
C ILE A 117 -2.71 0.76 3.95
N SER A 118 -1.63 0.85 4.72
CA SER A 118 -0.91 -0.34 5.20
C SER A 118 -1.66 -1.01 6.35
N THR A 119 -1.83 -2.33 6.27
CA THR A 119 -2.54 -3.13 7.28
C THR A 119 -1.78 -4.43 7.56
N THR A 120 -2.18 -5.14 8.61
CA THR A 120 -1.63 -6.44 9.01
C THR A 120 -2.76 -7.38 9.44
N THR A 121 -2.60 -8.67 9.21
CA THR A 121 -3.49 -9.70 9.77
C THR A 121 -3.14 -10.02 11.23
N ASN A 122 -1.93 -9.70 11.68
CA ASN A 122 -1.52 -9.84 13.07
C ASN A 122 -1.93 -8.60 13.87
N ARG A 123 -2.92 -8.75 14.75
CA ARG A 123 -3.44 -7.67 15.60
C ARG A 123 -2.38 -7.08 16.54
N GLU A 124 -1.49 -7.90 17.09
CA GLU A 124 -0.48 -7.44 18.06
C GLU A 124 0.52 -6.47 17.43
N VAL A 125 0.84 -6.67 16.14
CA VAL A 125 1.71 -5.75 15.38
C VAL A 125 1.03 -4.41 15.11
N ALA A 126 -0.30 -4.35 15.19
CA ALA A 126 -1.07 -3.13 14.96
C ALA A 126 -1.39 -2.34 16.24
N MET A 127 -1.19 -2.92 17.43
CA MET A 127 -1.53 -2.29 18.70
C MET A 127 -0.40 -1.44 19.27
#